data_AF-A0A067LRS3-F1
#
_entry.id   AF-A0A067LRS3-F1
#
_cell.length_a   1.000
_cell.length_b   1.000
_cell.length_c   1.000
_cell.angle_alpha   90.00
_cell.angle_beta   90.00
_cell.angle_gamma   90.00
#
_symmetry.space_group_name_H-M   'P 1'
#
loop_
_entity.id
_entity.type
_entity.pdbx_description
1 polymer ?
#
loop_
_entity_poly.entity_id
_entity_poly.type
_entity_poly.pdbx_seq_one_letter_code
_entity_poly.pdbx_strand_id
1 'polypeptide(L)'
;MSASLDAPLFIDLTYFSSAMPVILPLSVILLYDHTLTIGDEVRLVWFAPWSKPKVLFLFTRYSMLLGAITLWILIAALPSGVEGIVYARRIHIDVLSLLFIFTLSADALFLLRVYAIWNQNRTVAYLFAIAVLAQAVNIASFAVGCQCQFFMLHPLC
;
A
#
# COMPACT_ATOMS: atom_id res chain seq x y z
N MET A 1 -35.43 12.18 14.94
CA MET A 1 -34.80 10.98 15.54
C MET A 1 -34.59 9.89 14.47
N SER A 2 -34.23 10.25 13.24
CA SER A 2 -34.03 9.36 12.08
C SER A 2 -32.59 9.38 11.53
N ALA A 3 -31.83 10.46 11.78
CA ALA A 3 -30.50 10.66 11.21
C ALA A 3 -29.42 9.63 11.63
N SER A 4 -29.64 8.87 12.72
CA SER A 4 -28.67 7.86 13.17
C SER A 4 -28.75 6.53 12.41
N LEU A 5 -29.88 6.23 11.75
CA LEU A 5 -30.05 5.00 10.96
C LEU A 5 -29.59 5.19 9.50
N ASP A 6 -29.53 6.44 9.03
CA ASP A 6 -29.12 6.78 7.65
C ASP A 6 -27.58 6.82 7.49
N ALA A 7 -26.86 7.19 8.56
CA ALA A 7 -25.40 7.25 8.57
C ALA A 7 -24.69 5.91 8.29
N PRO A 8 -25.08 4.75 8.90
CA PRO A 8 -24.46 3.47 8.58
C PRO A 8 -24.77 3.02 7.14
N LEU A 9 -26.00 3.24 6.68
CA LEU A 9 -26.43 2.84 5.34
C LEU A 9 -25.73 3.66 4.23
N PHE A 10 -25.54 4.96 4.44
CA PHE A 10 -24.79 5.82 3.51
C PHE A 10 -23.31 5.41 3.40
N ILE A 11 -22.68 5.04 4.52
CA ILE A 11 -21.27 4.59 4.53
C ILE A 11 -21.13 3.24 3.83
N ASP A 12 -22.03 2.29 4.07
CA ASP A 12 -22.01 1.00 3.39
C ASP A 12 -22.26 1.14 1.88
N LEU A 13 -23.20 2.01 1.47
CA LEU A 13 -23.47 2.29 0.06
C LEU A 13 -22.31 2.99 -0.63
N THR A 14 -21.68 3.98 0.02
CA THR A 14 -20.51 4.67 -0.54
C THR A 14 -19.32 3.73 -0.63
N TYR A 15 -19.07 2.90 0.40
CA TYR A 15 -17.99 1.91 0.40
C TYR A 15 -18.18 0.85 -0.71
N PHE A 16 -19.39 0.29 -0.81
CA PHE A 16 -19.72 -0.68 -1.85
C PHE A 16 -19.66 -0.07 -3.25
N SER A 17 -20.08 1.19 -3.40
CA SER A 17 -20.10 1.88 -4.69
C SER A 17 -18.72 2.35 -5.17
N SER A 18 -17.74 2.55 -4.29
CA SER A 18 -16.48 3.20 -4.67
C SER A 18 -15.22 2.40 -4.36
N ALA A 19 -15.13 1.71 -3.23
CA ALA A 19 -13.90 1.01 -2.83
C ALA A 19 -13.81 -0.40 -3.41
N MET A 20 -14.85 -1.22 -3.22
CA MET A 20 -14.87 -2.62 -3.68
C MET A 20 -14.68 -2.79 -5.20
N PRO A 21 -15.37 -2.02 -6.08
CA PRO A 21 -15.21 -2.18 -7.53
C PRO A 21 -13.84 -1.75 -8.04
N VAL A 22 -13.04 -1.03 -7.23
CA VAL A 22 -11.69 -0.62 -7.60
C VAL A 22 -10.65 -1.62 -7.08
N ILE A 23 -10.78 -2.09 -5.83
CA ILE A 23 -9.79 -2.97 -5.18
C ILE A 23 -9.71 -4.33 -5.88
N LEU A 24 -10.85 -4.94 -6.18
CA LEU A 24 -10.90 -6.27 -6.80
C LEU A 24 -10.20 -6.30 -8.18
N PRO A 25 -10.58 -5.48 -9.17
CA PRO A 25 -9.90 -5.51 -10.47
C PRO A 25 -8.43 -5.08 -10.39
N LEU A 26 -8.07 -4.12 -9.53
CA LEU A 26 -6.66 -3.76 -9.32
C LEU A 26 -5.84 -4.95 -8.82
N SER A 27 -6.36 -5.71 -7.85
CA SER A 27 -5.68 -6.91 -7.33
C SER A 27 -5.54 -8.00 -8.40
N VAL A 28 -6.55 -8.17 -9.26
CA VAL A 28 -6.52 -9.14 -10.37
C VAL A 28 -5.50 -8.73 -11.43
N ILE A 29 -5.48 -7.44 -11.82
CA ILE A 29 -4.51 -6.91 -12.80
C ILE A 29 -3.08 -7.09 -12.27
N LEU A 30 -2.87 -6.81 -10.99
CA LEU A 30 -1.58 -6.96 -10.32
C LEU A 30 -1.10 -8.42 -10.31
N LEU A 31 -1.99 -9.37 -9.96
CA LEU A 31 -1.68 -10.79 -10.04
C LEU A 31 -1.41 -11.23 -11.47
N TYR A 32 -2.19 -10.75 -12.43
CA TYR A 32 -1.99 -11.05 -13.84
C TYR A 32 -0.62 -10.58 -14.34
N ASP A 33 -0.26 -9.32 -14.08
CA ASP A 33 1.07 -8.78 -14.41
C ASP A 33 2.19 -9.58 -13.74
N HIS A 34 1.97 -10.02 -12.50
CA HIS A 34 2.92 -10.86 -11.78
C HIS A 34 3.14 -12.22 -12.47
N THR A 35 2.06 -12.91 -12.84
CA THR A 35 2.17 -14.20 -13.52
C THR A 35 2.84 -14.11 -14.88
N LEU A 36 2.66 -13.00 -15.62
CA LEU A 36 3.24 -12.83 -16.95
C LEU A 36 4.78 -12.70 -16.90
N THR A 37 5.28 -12.04 -15.87
CA THR A 37 6.68 -11.59 -15.76
C THR A 37 7.53 -12.51 -14.89
N ILE A 38 6.91 -13.38 -14.07
CA ILE A 38 7.64 -14.28 -13.17
C ILE A 38 8.55 -15.26 -13.93
N GLY A 39 8.15 -15.66 -15.14
CA GLY A 39 8.95 -16.55 -15.99
C GLY A 39 10.31 -15.94 -16.36
N ASP A 40 10.29 -14.67 -16.75
CA ASP A 40 11.51 -13.93 -17.07
C ASP A 40 12.29 -13.57 -15.81
N GLU A 41 11.62 -13.28 -14.69
CA GLU A 41 12.28 -12.99 -13.41
C GLU A 41 13.03 -14.17 -12.84
N VAL A 42 12.47 -15.38 -12.89
CA VAL A 42 13.18 -16.58 -12.44
C VAL A 42 14.43 -16.77 -13.29
N ARG A 43 14.35 -16.54 -14.60
CA ARG A 43 15.50 -16.75 -15.49
C ARG A 43 16.57 -15.65 -15.37
N LEU A 44 16.19 -14.37 -15.32
CA LEU A 44 17.14 -13.25 -15.26
C LEU A 44 17.56 -12.89 -13.83
N VAL A 45 16.63 -12.88 -12.88
CA VAL A 45 16.86 -12.34 -11.54
C VAL A 45 17.30 -13.44 -10.60
N TRP A 46 16.65 -14.62 -10.59
CA TRP A 46 16.97 -15.63 -9.56
C TRP A 46 18.36 -16.23 -9.74
N PHE A 47 18.76 -16.54 -10.98
CA PHE A 47 20.10 -17.09 -11.28
C PHE A 47 21.23 -16.05 -11.29
N ALA A 48 20.91 -14.75 -11.30
CA ALA A 48 21.92 -13.70 -11.22
C ALA A 48 22.52 -13.57 -9.81
N PRO A 49 23.80 -13.15 -9.69
CA PRO A 49 24.43 -12.91 -8.39
C PRO A 49 23.67 -11.88 -7.57
N TRP A 50 23.67 -12.04 -6.25
CA TRP A 50 22.95 -11.16 -5.33
C TRP A 50 23.51 -9.73 -5.38
N SER A 51 22.67 -8.79 -5.81
CA SER A 51 22.99 -7.38 -5.89
C SER A 51 21.95 -6.56 -5.13
N LYS A 52 22.35 -5.43 -4.55
CA LYS A 52 21.45 -4.50 -3.83
C LYS A 52 20.18 -4.15 -4.65
N PRO A 53 20.27 -3.80 -5.94
CA PRO A 53 19.10 -3.62 -6.81
C PRO A 53 18.15 -4.82 -6.86
N LYS A 54 18.68 -6.05 -6.88
CA LYS A 54 17.88 -7.29 -6.95
C LYS A 54 17.03 -7.46 -5.69
N VAL A 55 17.62 -7.24 -4.51
CA VAL A 55 16.88 -7.33 -3.24
C VAL A 55 15.76 -6.29 -3.19
N LEU A 56 16.07 -5.05 -3.57
CA LEU A 56 15.10 -3.96 -3.56
C LEU A 56 13.95 -4.22 -4.53
N PHE A 57 14.26 -4.72 -5.72
CA PHE A 57 13.28 -5.08 -6.73
C PHE A 57 12.33 -6.19 -6.25
N LEU A 58 12.89 -7.28 -5.71
CA LEU A 58 12.08 -8.37 -5.17
C LEU A 58 11.24 -7.88 -3.99
N PHE A 59 11.80 -7.05 -3.10
CA PHE A 59 11.07 -6.51 -1.96
C PHE A 59 9.86 -5.66 -2.40
N THR A 60 10.04 -4.73 -3.34
CA THR A 60 8.94 -3.95 -3.93
C THR A 60 7.83 -4.85 -4.44
N ARG A 61 8.21 -5.92 -5.13
CA ARG A 61 7.26 -6.81 -5.79
C ARG A 61 6.47 -7.69 -4.83
N TYR A 62 7.17 -8.34 -3.90
CA TYR A 62 6.53 -9.28 -2.96
C TYR A 62 5.78 -8.57 -1.84
N SER A 63 6.19 -7.38 -1.42
CA SER A 63 5.42 -6.58 -0.45
C SER A 63 4.04 -6.21 -0.99
N MET A 64 3.95 -5.90 -2.29
CA MET A 64 2.69 -5.58 -2.96
C MET A 64 1.74 -6.80 -3.00
N LEU A 65 2.26 -7.99 -3.33
CA LEU A 65 1.48 -9.23 -3.32
C LEU A 65 0.98 -9.61 -1.93
N LEU A 66 1.85 -9.52 -0.92
CA LEU A 66 1.49 -9.77 0.46
C LEU A 66 0.35 -8.84 0.89
N GLY A 67 0.45 -7.55 0.56
CA GLY A 67 -0.60 -6.57 0.82
C GLY A 67 -1.93 -6.87 0.12
N ALA A 68 -1.89 -7.31 -1.14
CA ALA A 68 -3.09 -7.69 -1.87
C ALA A 68 -3.78 -8.92 -1.24
N ILE A 69 -2.99 -9.90 -0.78
CA ILE A 69 -3.51 -11.10 -0.11
C ILE A 69 -4.12 -10.75 1.26
N THR A 70 -3.45 -9.90 2.06
CA THR A 70 -3.98 -9.47 3.36
C THR A 70 -5.28 -8.71 3.21
N LEU A 71 -5.39 -7.82 2.21
CA LEU A 71 -6.64 -7.13 1.88
C LEU A 71 -7.76 -8.09 1.50
N TRP A 72 -7.46 -9.10 0.68
CA TRP A 72 -8.44 -10.12 0.29
C TRP A 72 -8.99 -10.90 1.49
N ILE A 73 -8.11 -11.32 2.39
CA ILE A 73 -8.49 -12.03 3.62
C ILE A 73 -9.36 -11.11 4.51
N LEU A 74 -8.98 -9.84 4.64
CA LEU A 74 -9.70 -8.86 5.45
C LEU A 74 -11.10 -8.58 4.90
N ILE A 75 -11.24 -8.51 3.57
CA ILE A 75 -12.54 -8.38 2.89
C ILE A 75 -13.40 -9.63 3.10
N ALA A 76 -12.80 -10.83 2.97
CA ALA A 76 -13.53 -12.09 3.16
C ALA A 76 -14.02 -12.30 4.59
N ALA A 77 -13.36 -11.68 5.58
CA ALA A 77 -13.70 -11.79 6.99
C ALA A 77 -14.75 -10.76 7.48
N LEU A 78 -15.33 -9.95 6.58
CA LEU A 78 -16.28 -8.88 6.93
C LEU A 78 -17.59 -9.42 7.55
N PRO A 79 -17.92 -9.11 8.82
CA PRO A 79 -19.21 -9.40 9.41
C PRO A 79 -20.26 -8.36 8.96
N SER A 80 -21.49 -8.79 8.66
CA SER A 80 -22.60 -7.90 8.33
C SER A 80 -23.17 -7.23 9.60
N GLY A 81 -22.81 -5.98 9.88
CA GLY A 81 -23.31 -5.21 11.03
C GLY A 81 -22.59 -3.88 11.27
N VAL A 82 -22.87 -3.22 12.40
CA VAL A 82 -22.27 -1.91 12.79
C VAL A 82 -20.74 -1.99 12.94
N GLU A 83 -20.20 -3.17 13.22
CA GLU A 83 -18.76 -3.42 13.17
C GLU A 83 -18.17 -3.22 11.76
N GLY A 84 -18.98 -3.39 10.72
CA GLY A 84 -18.60 -3.22 9.31
C GLY A 84 -18.04 -1.84 9.00
N ILE A 85 -18.48 -0.78 9.68
CA ILE A 85 -17.97 0.59 9.47
C ILE A 85 -16.51 0.72 9.97
N VAL A 86 -16.20 0.11 11.12
CA VAL A 86 -14.85 0.10 11.67
C VAL A 86 -13.92 -0.73 10.78
N TYR A 87 -14.41 -1.86 10.27
CA TYR A 87 -13.66 -2.70 9.33
C TYR A 87 -13.46 -2.02 7.97
N ALA A 88 -14.47 -1.38 7.38
CA ALA A 88 -14.38 -0.64 6.13
C ALA A 88 -13.35 0.49 6.19
N ARG A 89 -13.34 1.23 7.31
CA ARG A 89 -12.33 2.28 7.56
C ARG A 89 -10.94 1.67 7.72
N ARG A 90 -10.79 0.55 8.42
CA ARG A 90 -9.50 -0.17 8.54
C ARG A 90 -8.99 -0.65 7.18
N ILE A 91 -9.85 -1.23 6.34
CA ILE A 91 -9.49 -1.66 4.98
C ILE A 91 -9.02 -0.45 4.16
N HIS A 92 -9.73 0.68 4.22
CA HIS A 92 -9.32 1.87 3.47
C HIS A 92 -7.95 2.40 3.90
N ILE A 93 -7.66 2.40 5.20
CA ILE A 93 -6.34 2.79 5.75
C ILE A 93 -5.25 1.81 5.29
N ASP A 94 -5.55 0.51 5.28
CA ASP A 94 -4.61 -0.53 4.85
C ASP A 94 -4.30 -0.44 3.34
N VAL A 95 -5.30 -0.16 2.51
CA VAL A 95 -5.09 0.11 1.08
C VAL A 95 -4.20 1.33 0.87
N LEU A 96 -4.46 2.43 1.60
CA LEU A 96 -3.65 3.64 1.50
C LEU A 96 -2.20 3.38 1.92
N SER A 97 -1.98 2.69 3.05
CA SER A 97 -0.63 2.39 3.54
C SER A 97 0.16 1.51 2.55
N LEU A 98 -0.49 0.52 1.94
CA LEU A 98 0.12 -0.33 0.92
C LEU A 98 0.52 0.43 -0.34
N LEU A 99 -0.34 1.34 -0.83
CA LEU A 99 0.00 2.22 -1.95
C LEU A 99 1.20 3.12 -1.65
N PHE A 100 1.32 3.63 -0.42
CA PHE A 100 2.48 4.43 -0.02
C PHE A 100 3.78 3.62 0.06
N ILE A 101 3.73 2.40 0.61
CA ILE A 101 4.90 1.50 0.63
C ILE A 101 5.38 1.21 -0.79
N PHE A 102 4.45 0.98 -1.72
CA PHE A 102 4.77 0.77 -3.12
C PHE A 102 5.49 1.98 -3.71
N THR A 103 4.96 3.19 -3.54
CA THR A 103 5.57 4.43 -4.04
C THR A 103 6.99 4.63 -3.48
N LEU A 104 7.19 4.46 -2.17
CA LEU A 104 8.54 4.56 -1.56
C LEU A 104 9.53 3.59 -2.18
N SER A 105 9.08 2.37 -2.45
CA SER A 105 9.93 1.33 -3.00
C SER A 105 10.24 1.56 -4.49
N ALA A 106 9.29 2.09 -5.26
CA ALA A 106 9.48 2.51 -6.64
C ALA A 106 10.46 3.68 -6.74
N ASP A 107 10.36 4.66 -5.84
CA ASP A 107 11.30 5.78 -5.74
C ASP A 107 12.71 5.31 -5.41
N ALA A 108 12.85 4.33 -4.51
CA ALA A 108 14.14 3.76 -4.16
C ALA A 108 14.81 3.03 -5.34
N LEU A 109 14.02 2.32 -6.16
CA LEU A 109 14.48 1.73 -7.41
C LEU A 109 14.89 2.79 -8.44
N PHE A 110 14.10 3.86 -8.55
CA PHE A 110 14.41 4.98 -9.44
C PHE A 110 15.71 5.68 -9.04
N LEU A 111 15.89 5.96 -7.74
CA LEU A 111 17.13 6.50 -7.18
C LEU A 111 18.33 5.63 -7.55
N LEU A 112 18.21 4.31 -7.38
CA LEU A 112 19.30 3.39 -7.67
C LEU A 112 19.69 3.42 -9.15
N ARG A 113 18.72 3.53 -10.05
CA ARG A 113 18.96 3.68 -11.50
C ARG A 113 19.60 5.03 -11.83
N VAL A 114 19.10 6.13 -11.28
CA VAL A 114 19.68 7.48 -11.47
C VAL A 114 21.10 7.54 -10.94
N TYR A 115 21.36 6.93 -9.78
CA TYR A 115 22.67 6.86 -9.15
C TYR A 115 23.67 6.10 -10.02
N ALA A 116 23.24 5.02 -10.67
CA ALA A 116 24.07 4.26 -11.60
C ALA A 116 24.41 5.08 -12.87
N ILE A 117 23.46 5.85 -13.40
CA ILE A 117 23.65 6.69 -14.60
C ILE A 117 24.58 7.88 -14.30
N TRP A 118 24.45 8.52 -13.13
CA TRP A 118 25.22 9.71 -12.78
C TRP A 118 26.62 9.40 -12.19
N ASN A 119 27.18 8.23 -12.52
CA ASN A 119 28.52 7.81 -12.14
C ASN A 119 28.84 8.02 -10.64
N GLN A 120 27.92 7.59 -9.77
CA GLN A 120 28.05 7.69 -8.30
C GLN A 120 28.15 9.10 -7.70
N ASN A 121 27.76 10.17 -8.41
CA ASN A 121 27.77 11.50 -7.82
C ASN A 121 26.79 11.59 -6.63
N ARG A 122 27.34 11.79 -5.42
CA ARG A 122 26.59 11.70 -4.16
C ARG A 122 25.57 12.83 -4.00
N THR A 123 25.76 13.97 -4.66
CA THR A 123 24.87 15.13 -4.53
C THR A 123 23.44 14.82 -5.00
N VAL A 124 23.30 14.11 -6.13
CA VAL A 124 21.98 13.71 -6.66
C VAL A 124 21.31 12.68 -5.74
N ALA A 125 22.10 11.76 -5.18
CA ALA A 125 21.58 10.80 -4.20
C ALA A 125 21.09 11.48 -2.92
N TYR A 126 21.79 12.51 -2.42
CA TYR A 126 21.36 13.26 -1.24
C TYR A 126 20.06 14.03 -1.47
N LEU A 127 19.92 14.73 -2.60
CA LEU A 127 18.69 15.49 -2.91
C LEU A 127 17.46 14.57 -2.98
N PHE A 128 17.58 13.43 -3.66
CA PHE A 128 16.49 12.45 -3.71
C PHE A 128 16.26 11.74 -2.38
N ALA A 129 17.31 11.44 -1.60
CA ALA A 129 17.14 10.86 -0.27
C ALA A 129 16.37 11.80 0.67
N ILE A 130 16.60 13.12 0.58
CA ILE A 130 15.81 14.12 1.31
C ILE A 130 14.34 14.08 0.87
N ALA A 131 14.06 13.96 -0.43
CA ALA A 131 12.70 13.84 -0.94
C ALA A 131 11.99 12.57 -0.42
N VAL A 132 12.68 11.43 -0.41
CA VAL A 132 12.15 10.17 0.14
C VAL A 132 11.92 10.27 1.65
N LEU A 133 12.83 10.91 2.39
CA LEU A 133 12.66 11.16 3.83
C LEU A 133 11.46 12.07 4.10
N ALA A 134 11.27 13.13 3.30
CA ALA A 134 10.11 13.99 3.41
C ALA A 134 8.80 13.23 3.16
N GLN A 135 8.78 12.30 2.19
CA GLN A 135 7.64 11.42 1.97
C GLN A 135 7.40 10.48 3.15
N ALA A 136 8.46 9.88 3.72
CA ALA A 136 8.36 9.03 4.90
C ALA A 136 7.80 9.78 6.12
N VAL A 137 8.19 11.04 6.31
CA VAL A 137 7.65 11.90 7.38
C VAL A 137 6.17 12.17 7.17
N ASN A 138 5.74 12.48 5.94
CA ASN A 138 4.31 12.67 5.62
C ASN A 138 3.49 11.41 5.95
N ILE A 139 4.02 10.23 5.64
CA ILE A 139 3.38 8.94 5.96
C ILE A 139 3.25 8.76 7.48
N ALA A 140 4.31 9.03 8.23
CA ALA A 140 4.29 8.95 9.69
C ALA A 140 3.26 9.92 10.29
N SER A 141 3.19 11.15 9.79
CA SER A 141 2.20 12.14 10.23
C SER A 141 0.76 11.69 9.93
N PHE A 142 0.52 11.11 8.75
CA PHE A 142 -0.80 10.60 8.38
C PHE A 142 -1.21 9.39 9.23
N ALA A 143 -0.28 8.46 9.48
CA ALA A 143 -0.51 7.30 10.34
C ALA A 143 -0.83 7.72 11.79
N VAL A 144 -0.04 8.63 12.37
CA VAL A 144 -0.27 9.16 13.72
C VAL A 144 -1.59 9.92 13.79
N GLY A 145 -1.91 10.77 12.80
CA GLY A 145 -3.18 11.47 12.73
C GLY A 145 -4.38 10.52 12.70
N CYS A 146 -4.26 9.44 11.92
CA CYS A 146 -5.31 8.43 11.82
C CYS A 146 -5.49 7.64 13.13
N GLN A 147 -4.38 7.30 13.80
CA GLN A 147 -4.37 6.56 15.07
C GLN A 147 -4.92 7.41 16.22
N CYS A 148 -4.62 8.71 16.26
CA CYS A 148 -5.24 9.66 17.18
C CYS A 148 -6.76 9.76 16.96
N GLN A 149 -7.22 9.79 15.70
CA GLN A 149 -8.64 9.83 15.41
C GLN A 149 -9.35 8.51 15.75
N PHE A 150 -8.65 7.37 15.66
CA PHE A 150 -9.16 6.09 16.15
C PHE A 150 -9.29 6.08 17.68
N PHE A 151 -8.27 6.55 18.40
CA PHE A 151 -8.28 6.65 19.87
C PHE A 151 -9.37 7.60 20.38
N MET A 152 -9.57 8.76 19.75
CA MET A 152 -10.65 9.70 20.10
C MET A 152 -12.05 9.14 19.87
N LEU A 153 -12.23 8.22 18.91
CA LEU A 153 -13.53 7.61 18.61
C LEU A 153 -13.88 6.44 19.53
N HIS A 154 -12.90 5.89 20.26
CA HIS A 154 -13.13 4.76 21.18
C HIS A 154 -12.43 4.98 22.55
N PRO A 155 -12.73 6.08 23.27
CA PRO A 155 -11.95 6.47 24.44
C PRO A 155 -12.12 5.54 25.65
N LEU A 156 -13.18 4.73 25.74
CA LEU A 156 -13.51 3.93 26.93
C LEU A 156 -14.24 2.62 26.55
N CYS A 157 -13.51 1.52 26.56
CA CYS A 157 -13.95 0.30 27.23
C CYS A 157 -13.05 0.10 28.44
#